data_AF-Q1WFD8-F1
#
_entry.id   AF-Q1WFD8-F1
#
_cell.length_a   1.000
_cell.length_b   1.000
_cell.length_c   1.000
_cell.angle_alpha   90.00
_cell.angle_beta   90.00
_cell.angle_gamma   90.00
#
_symmetry.space_group_name_H-M   'P 1'
#
loop_
_entity.id
_entity.type
_entity.pdbx_description
1 polymer ?
#
loop_
_entity_poly.entity_id
_entity_poly.type
_entity_poly.pdbx_seq_one_letter_code
_entity_poly.pdbx_strand_id
1 'polypeptide(L)'
;MIKFKERGNVSFSNFRLKEHQCDYEPIIGLIMVKNQERRILQTLESIVNICDQIIMVDTGSSDNTVAIVESNYNSVLIKHVDWKEDYAAMRNKCLTFVPNDTWVLFVDSDEIFSKEYNSEEIKSFLYEVDKRFPNQDKICTVKQMQPDRPTYVRPERFVKKTETLYYVGYVHEEPRTKRTEKLVKIDTDLELMNNGLTKGEYAKFNKQQRYAMLLKKNIALEPDNPRWTSLISPIDIQLGLFEHDKYVEKLKKEILKDIHGDITENNVKQGEYLNYLLERYCIELVHSENMELASKYIKFSKKKFPYDVTFIVLEMTIFFTSLEQASLRELKKIIDFTNNTDFNIIDSESEGSEDALSAVVIKLLLLVEKFDQAKAVYKTISDPIAKELLNDEKKILES
;
A
#
# COMPACT_ATOMS: atom_id res chain seq x y z
N MET A 1 -9.86 23.01 11.19
CA MET A 1 -10.13 23.09 9.75
C MET A 1 -9.89 21.72 9.15
N ILE A 2 -10.87 21.19 8.41
CA ILE A 2 -10.79 19.88 7.75
C ILE A 2 -10.60 20.10 6.26
N LYS A 3 -9.57 19.50 5.66
CA LYS A 3 -9.39 19.47 4.20
C LYS A 3 -10.04 18.21 3.64
N PHE A 4 -10.85 18.37 2.61
CA PHE A 4 -11.55 17.23 2.02
C PHE A 4 -11.71 17.36 0.50
N LYS A 5 -11.97 16.24 -0.16
CA LYS A 5 -12.35 16.18 -1.57
C LYS A 5 -13.22 14.97 -1.84
N GLU A 6 -14.08 15.04 -2.84
CA GLU A 6 -14.70 13.83 -3.38
C GLU A 6 -13.64 12.97 -4.07
N ARG A 7 -13.68 11.65 -3.84
CA ARG A 7 -12.71 10.71 -4.41
C ARG A 7 -12.70 10.81 -5.93
N GLY A 8 -11.50 10.89 -6.51
CA GLY A 8 -11.29 11.12 -7.94
C GLY A 8 -10.97 12.58 -8.29
N ASN A 9 -11.33 13.55 -7.44
CA ASN A 9 -10.91 14.94 -7.64
C ASN A 9 -9.45 15.15 -7.23
N VAL A 10 -8.76 16.10 -7.88
CA VAL A 10 -7.37 16.45 -7.54
C VAL A 10 -7.33 17.46 -6.40
N SER A 11 -8.15 18.50 -6.47
CA SER A 11 -8.13 19.64 -5.56
C SER A 11 -8.90 19.39 -4.26
N PHE A 12 -8.35 19.87 -3.14
CA PHE A 12 -9.01 19.86 -1.84
C PHE A 12 -9.83 21.14 -1.61
N SER A 13 -10.97 20.98 -0.97
CA SER A 13 -11.74 22.04 -0.33
C SER A 13 -11.40 22.12 1.16
N ASN A 14 -11.63 23.26 1.79
CA ASN A 14 -11.46 23.45 3.22
C ASN A 14 -12.83 23.64 3.88
N PHE A 15 -13.07 22.93 4.97
CA PHE A 15 -14.18 23.16 5.87
C PHE A 15 -13.65 23.75 7.18
N ARG A 16 -14.32 24.79 7.68
CA ARG A 16 -14.06 25.36 9.00
C ARG A 16 -15.39 25.68 9.65
N LEU A 17 -15.55 25.25 10.90
CA LEU A 17 -16.71 25.60 11.71
C LEU A 17 -16.81 27.12 11.83
N LYS A 18 -17.99 27.69 11.55
CA LYS A 18 -18.27 29.12 11.74
C LYS A 18 -18.73 29.38 13.17
N GLU A 19 -18.42 30.57 13.69
CA GLU A 19 -18.98 31.02 14.97
C GLU A 19 -20.53 30.97 14.90
N HIS A 20 -21.16 30.35 15.90
CA HIS A 20 -22.60 30.15 16.05
C HIS A 20 -23.27 29.12 15.10
N GLN A 21 -22.51 28.28 14.39
CA GLN A 21 -23.11 27.13 13.70
C GLN A 21 -23.45 26.04 14.72
N CYS A 22 -24.74 25.73 14.89
CA CYS A 22 -25.23 24.74 15.86
C CYS A 22 -25.73 23.43 15.22
N ASP A 23 -25.55 23.26 13.92
CA ASP A 23 -25.98 22.05 13.22
C ASP A 23 -24.88 20.98 13.27
N TYR A 24 -25.23 19.84 13.87
CA TYR A 24 -24.32 18.74 14.12
C TYR A 24 -25.01 17.41 13.87
N GLU A 25 -24.25 16.44 13.38
CA GLU A 25 -24.65 15.04 13.33
C GLU A 25 -24.07 14.27 14.51
N PRO A 26 -24.86 13.43 15.21
CA PRO A 26 -24.33 12.55 16.24
C PRO A 26 -23.42 11.48 15.61
N ILE A 27 -22.35 11.13 16.32
CA ILE A 27 -21.38 10.12 15.91
C ILE A 27 -21.38 8.97 16.91
N ILE A 28 -21.58 7.75 16.43
CA ILE A 28 -21.39 6.53 17.20
C ILE A 28 -20.03 5.92 16.84
N GLY A 29 -19.15 5.80 17.83
CA GLY A 29 -17.91 5.04 17.71
C GLY A 29 -18.21 3.53 17.73
N LEU A 30 -17.67 2.78 16.79
CA LEU A 30 -17.88 1.34 16.69
C LEU A 30 -16.53 0.63 16.59
N ILE A 31 -16.17 -0.07 17.67
CA ILE A 31 -14.89 -0.78 17.80
C ILE A 31 -15.17 -2.28 17.82
N MET A 32 -14.58 -3.03 16.90
CA MET A 32 -14.56 -4.49 16.97
C MET A 32 -13.24 -4.94 17.61
N VAL A 33 -13.32 -5.76 18.66
CA VAL A 33 -12.15 -6.07 19.50
C VAL A 33 -12.02 -7.56 19.79
N LYS A 34 -10.78 -8.02 19.95
CA LYS A 34 -10.41 -9.31 20.52
C LYS A 34 -9.01 -9.25 21.10
N ASN A 35 -8.88 -9.52 22.40
CA ASN A 35 -7.59 -9.62 23.11
C ASN A 35 -6.70 -8.38 22.93
N GLN A 36 -7.15 -7.22 23.40
CA GLN A 36 -6.51 -5.91 23.25
C GLN A 36 -6.35 -5.18 24.60
N GLU A 37 -6.16 -5.91 25.70
CA GLU A 37 -6.04 -5.35 27.05
C GLU A 37 -4.95 -4.26 27.17
N ARG A 38 -3.93 -4.30 26.30
CA ARG A 38 -2.81 -3.35 26.28
C ARG A 38 -3.07 -2.05 25.51
N ARG A 39 -4.11 -2.00 24.67
CA ARG A 39 -4.31 -0.93 23.67
C ARG A 39 -5.69 -0.30 23.72
N ILE A 40 -6.70 -1.05 24.14
CA ILE A 40 -8.10 -0.62 24.06
C ILE A 40 -8.36 0.71 24.78
N LEU A 41 -7.69 0.96 25.92
CA LEU A 41 -7.82 2.23 26.64
C LEU A 41 -7.33 3.42 25.79
N GLN A 42 -6.16 3.30 25.16
CA GLN A 42 -5.62 4.37 24.32
C GLN A 42 -6.53 4.68 23.12
N THR A 43 -7.11 3.64 22.51
CA THR A 43 -8.10 3.82 21.44
C THR A 43 -9.36 4.53 21.95
N LEU A 44 -9.89 4.14 23.12
CA LEU A 44 -11.07 4.78 23.72
C LEU A 44 -10.80 6.25 24.09
N GLU A 45 -9.68 6.54 24.75
CA GLU A 45 -9.23 7.91 25.06
C GLU A 45 -9.18 8.79 23.82
N SER A 46 -8.73 8.23 22.69
CA SER A 46 -8.59 8.96 21.45
C SER A 46 -9.92 9.36 20.79
N ILE A 47 -11.01 8.63 21.02
CA ILE A 47 -12.28 8.83 20.32
C ILE A 47 -13.43 9.31 21.23
N VAL A 48 -13.28 9.24 22.55
CA VAL A 48 -14.35 9.54 23.52
C VAL A 48 -14.88 10.96 23.41
N ASN A 49 -14.02 11.92 23.06
CA ASN A 49 -14.45 13.32 22.89
C ASN A 49 -15.11 13.58 21.52
N ILE A 50 -14.95 12.67 20.56
CA ILE A 50 -15.49 12.80 19.19
C ILE A 50 -16.87 12.13 19.10
N CYS A 51 -17.04 11.00 19.77
CA CYS A 51 -18.26 10.18 19.68
C CYS A 51 -19.26 10.56 20.77
N ASP A 52 -20.55 10.62 20.44
CA ASP A 52 -21.64 10.80 21.40
C ASP A 52 -21.95 9.51 22.16
N GLN A 53 -21.67 8.36 21.54
CA GLN A 53 -21.75 7.04 22.15
C GLN A 53 -20.67 6.14 21.55
N ILE A 54 -20.16 5.19 22.33
CA ILE A 54 -19.24 4.16 21.85
C ILE A 54 -19.87 2.80 22.06
N ILE A 55 -19.85 1.97 21.02
CA ILE A 55 -20.22 0.56 21.06
C ILE A 55 -18.95 -0.25 20.81
N MET A 56 -18.58 -1.07 21.80
CA MET A 56 -17.52 -2.05 21.67
C MET A 56 -18.12 -3.42 21.42
N VAL A 57 -17.76 -4.04 20.29
CA VAL A 57 -18.16 -5.40 19.93
C VAL A 57 -17.00 -6.34 20.18
N ASP A 58 -17.08 -7.06 21.31
CA ASP A 58 -16.13 -8.11 21.65
C ASP A 58 -16.42 -9.39 20.84
N THR A 59 -15.36 -9.93 20.25
CA THR A 59 -15.42 -11.11 19.37
C THR A 59 -14.82 -12.37 19.99
N GLY A 60 -14.93 -12.45 21.32
CA GLY A 60 -14.44 -13.56 22.14
C GLY A 60 -13.06 -13.28 22.71
N SER A 61 -12.90 -12.17 23.45
CA SER A 61 -11.69 -11.93 24.24
C SER A 61 -11.60 -12.94 25.40
N SER A 62 -10.38 -13.41 25.66
CA SER A 62 -10.01 -14.30 26.75
C SER A 62 -9.04 -13.65 27.75
N ASP A 63 -8.59 -12.43 27.47
CA ASP A 63 -7.77 -11.60 28.34
C ASP A 63 -8.63 -10.56 29.10
N ASN A 64 -8.02 -9.58 29.76
CA ASN A 64 -8.75 -8.60 30.56
C ASN A 64 -9.39 -7.46 29.75
N THR A 65 -9.45 -7.54 28.41
CA THR A 65 -9.94 -6.44 27.56
C THR A 65 -11.31 -5.92 28.00
N VAL A 66 -12.29 -6.81 28.20
CA VAL A 66 -13.65 -6.43 28.59
C VAL A 66 -13.67 -5.81 29.98
N ALA A 67 -13.05 -6.47 30.96
CA ALA A 67 -13.01 -6.02 32.35
C ALA A 67 -12.35 -4.62 32.49
N ILE A 68 -11.30 -4.36 31.70
CA ILE A 68 -10.63 -3.05 31.66
C ILE A 68 -11.58 -1.97 31.16
N VAL A 69 -12.34 -2.23 30.09
CA VAL A 69 -13.29 -1.24 29.55
C VAL A 69 -14.43 -0.99 30.52
N GLU A 70 -15.03 -2.03 31.10
CA GLU A 70 -16.08 -1.89 32.10
C GLU A 70 -15.63 -1.08 33.33
N SER A 71 -14.37 -1.24 33.74
CA SER A 71 -13.83 -0.54 34.92
C SER A 71 -13.48 0.93 34.67
N ASN A 72 -13.21 1.33 33.41
CA ASN A 72 -12.74 2.68 33.08
C ASN A 72 -13.79 3.52 32.31
N TYR A 73 -14.75 2.89 31.63
CA TYR A 73 -15.68 3.56 30.73
C TYR A 73 -17.12 3.04 30.85
N ASN A 74 -17.84 3.52 31.87
CA ASN A 74 -19.26 3.17 32.09
C ASN A 74 -20.20 3.55 30.93
N SER A 75 -19.79 4.48 30.06
CA SER A 75 -20.57 4.94 28.90
C SER A 75 -20.39 4.07 27.65
N VAL A 76 -19.42 3.15 27.63
CA VAL A 76 -19.18 2.25 26.50
C VAL A 76 -20.17 1.08 26.56
N LEU A 77 -20.96 0.92 25.50
CA LEU A 77 -21.88 -0.21 25.37
C LEU A 77 -21.13 -1.43 24.83
N ILE A 78 -21.02 -2.47 25.65
CA ILE A 78 -20.37 -3.71 25.26
C ILE A 78 -21.39 -4.68 24.65
N LYS A 79 -21.05 -5.25 23.48
CA LYS A 79 -21.78 -6.31 22.79
C LYS A 79 -20.86 -7.48 22.54
N HIS A 80 -21.40 -8.69 22.57
CA HIS A 80 -20.65 -9.90 22.24
C HIS A 80 -21.18 -10.51 20.95
N VAL A 81 -20.27 -10.86 20.04
CA VAL A 81 -20.58 -11.51 18.77
C VAL A 81 -19.53 -12.55 18.49
N ASP A 82 -19.93 -13.78 18.19
CA ASP A 82 -18.97 -14.81 17.79
C ASP A 82 -18.23 -14.43 16.50
N TRP A 83 -16.90 -14.55 16.52
CA TRP A 83 -16.09 -14.28 15.34
C TRP A 83 -16.47 -15.23 14.19
N LYS A 84 -16.78 -14.64 13.04
CA LYS A 84 -16.89 -15.32 11.76
C LYS A 84 -15.76 -14.89 10.85
N GLU A 85 -15.16 -15.84 10.13
CA GLU A 85 -14.07 -15.56 9.19
C GLU A 85 -14.56 -14.93 7.87
N ASP A 86 -15.12 -13.73 8.02
CA ASP A 86 -15.77 -12.91 6.99
C ASP A 86 -15.86 -11.47 7.53
N TYR A 87 -14.88 -10.63 7.18
CA TYR A 87 -14.75 -9.29 7.75
C TYR A 87 -15.94 -8.39 7.39
N ALA A 88 -16.47 -8.50 6.16
CA ALA A 88 -17.69 -7.78 5.77
C ALA A 88 -18.91 -8.23 6.58
N ALA A 89 -19.11 -9.53 6.80
CA ALA A 89 -20.21 -10.02 7.63
C ALA A 89 -20.08 -9.52 9.08
N MET A 90 -18.87 -9.47 9.62
CA MET A 90 -18.62 -8.91 10.95
C MET A 90 -18.98 -7.42 11.00
N ARG A 91 -18.52 -6.60 10.03
CA ARG A 91 -18.92 -5.18 9.96
C ARG A 91 -20.43 -5.00 9.84
N ASN A 92 -21.08 -5.76 8.98
CA ASN A 92 -22.53 -5.74 8.81
C ASN A 92 -23.26 -6.11 10.11
N LYS A 93 -22.76 -7.11 10.85
CA LYS A 93 -23.32 -7.49 12.14
C LYS A 93 -23.14 -6.38 13.17
N CYS A 94 -21.96 -5.77 13.26
CA CYS A 94 -21.71 -4.64 14.17
C CYS A 94 -22.65 -3.46 13.86
N LEU A 95 -22.90 -3.17 12.57
CA LEU A 95 -23.83 -2.12 12.15
C LEU A 95 -25.28 -2.36 12.58
N THR A 96 -25.68 -3.58 12.95
CA THR A 96 -27.04 -3.85 13.49
C THR A 96 -27.25 -3.28 14.89
N PHE A 97 -26.17 -2.93 15.60
CA PHE A 97 -26.26 -2.29 16.91
C PHE A 97 -26.40 -0.76 16.82
N VAL A 98 -26.30 -0.20 15.61
CA VAL A 98 -26.35 1.24 15.36
C VAL A 98 -27.67 1.60 14.67
N PRO A 99 -28.40 2.64 15.14
CA PRO A 99 -29.58 3.14 14.44
C PRO A 99 -29.28 3.54 12.99
N ASN A 100 -30.27 3.40 12.12
CA ASN A 100 -30.19 3.99 10.79
C ASN A 100 -30.08 5.52 10.88
N ASP A 101 -29.58 6.12 9.81
CA ASP A 101 -29.39 7.55 9.63
C ASP A 101 -28.44 8.19 10.68
N THR A 102 -27.50 7.39 11.19
CA THR A 102 -26.46 7.85 12.13
C THR A 102 -25.07 7.73 11.52
N TRP A 103 -24.18 8.67 11.82
CA TRP A 103 -22.78 8.55 11.44
C TRP A 103 -22.05 7.58 12.37
N VAL A 104 -21.31 6.66 11.76
CA VAL A 104 -20.53 5.64 12.47
C VAL A 104 -19.06 5.89 12.22
N LEU A 105 -18.29 6.02 13.30
CA LEU A 105 -16.85 6.01 13.26
C LEU A 105 -16.35 4.58 13.55
N PHE A 106 -15.98 3.85 12.50
CA PHE A 106 -15.29 2.57 12.62
C PHE A 106 -13.83 2.81 12.98
N VAL A 107 -13.37 2.30 14.12
CA VAL A 107 -11.97 2.41 14.55
C VAL A 107 -11.51 1.05 15.04
N ASP A 108 -10.33 0.63 14.59
CA ASP A 108 -9.74 -0.62 15.05
C ASP A 108 -9.17 -0.41 16.46
N SER A 109 -9.16 -1.46 17.28
CA SER A 109 -8.69 -1.42 18.68
C SER A 109 -7.20 -1.14 18.87
N ASP A 110 -6.47 -0.96 17.78
CA ASP A 110 -5.06 -0.59 17.72
C ASP A 110 -4.83 0.73 16.98
N GLU A 111 -5.89 1.50 16.75
CA GLU A 111 -5.85 2.81 16.12
C GLU A 111 -6.12 3.94 17.11
N ILE A 112 -5.44 5.07 16.90
CA ILE A 112 -5.63 6.33 17.62
C ILE A 112 -5.58 7.49 16.63
N PHE A 113 -6.33 8.56 16.84
CA PHE A 113 -6.11 9.82 16.12
C PHE A 113 -4.71 10.37 16.42
N SER A 114 -3.99 10.81 15.38
CA SER A 114 -2.61 11.29 15.50
C SER A 114 -2.48 12.60 16.28
N LYS A 115 -3.60 13.31 16.47
CA LYS A 115 -3.71 14.59 17.17
C LYS A 115 -5.15 14.76 17.67
N GLU A 116 -5.34 15.70 18.58
CA GLU A 116 -6.68 16.10 19.00
C GLU A 116 -7.40 16.84 17.87
N TYR A 117 -8.66 16.49 17.66
CA TYR A 117 -9.55 17.17 16.71
C TYR A 117 -10.70 17.81 17.47
N ASN A 118 -11.15 18.97 16.98
CA ASN A 118 -12.37 19.60 17.49
C ASN A 118 -13.57 18.74 17.06
N SER A 119 -14.28 18.18 18.04
CA SER A 119 -15.41 17.27 17.81
C SER A 119 -16.59 17.97 17.14
N GLU A 120 -16.90 19.20 17.53
CA GLU A 120 -17.94 20.02 16.88
C GLU A 120 -17.60 20.27 15.40
N GLU A 121 -16.33 20.53 15.09
CA GLU A 121 -15.90 20.72 13.70
C GLU A 121 -16.08 19.45 12.85
N ILE A 122 -15.78 18.27 13.40
CA ILE A 122 -16.04 16.99 12.71
C ILE A 122 -17.56 16.80 12.52
N LYS A 123 -18.35 16.98 13.57
CA LYS A 123 -19.81 16.78 13.52
C LYS A 123 -20.50 17.73 12.54
N SER A 124 -20.12 19.01 12.52
CA SER A 124 -20.66 19.96 11.53
C SER A 124 -20.15 19.69 10.12
N PHE A 125 -18.92 19.18 9.96
CA PHE A 125 -18.44 18.75 8.65
C PHE A 125 -19.31 17.61 8.10
N LEU A 126 -19.59 16.60 8.92
CA LEU A 126 -20.44 15.46 8.53
C LEU A 126 -21.87 15.90 8.22
N TYR A 127 -22.42 16.87 8.97
CA TYR A 127 -23.70 17.50 8.65
C TYR A 127 -23.70 18.20 7.27
N GLU A 128 -22.64 18.95 6.94
CA GLU A 128 -22.52 19.57 5.61
C GLU A 128 -22.35 18.54 4.48
N VAL A 129 -21.66 17.42 4.74
CA VAL A 129 -21.62 16.28 3.81
C VAL A 129 -23.03 15.71 3.61
N ASP A 130 -23.82 15.56 4.68
CA ASP A 130 -25.19 15.08 4.59
C ASP A 130 -26.09 16.00 3.75
N LYS A 131 -26.02 17.31 3.99
CA LYS A 131 -26.74 18.34 3.21
C LYS A 131 -26.33 18.38 1.74
N ARG A 132 -25.03 18.23 1.46
CA ARG A 132 -24.51 18.29 0.08
C ARG A 132 -24.94 17.09 -0.75
N PHE A 133 -25.11 15.93 -0.12
CA PHE A 133 -25.48 14.68 -0.79
C PHE A 133 -26.74 14.09 -0.16
N PRO A 134 -27.91 14.75 -0.31
CA PRO A 134 -29.15 14.24 0.27
C PRO A 134 -29.54 12.93 -0.42
N ASN A 135 -30.11 11.99 0.35
CA ASN A 135 -30.61 10.70 -0.14
C ASN A 135 -29.58 9.78 -0.83
N GLN A 136 -28.30 10.05 -0.68
CA GLN A 136 -27.22 9.18 -1.15
C GLN A 136 -26.53 8.50 0.03
N ASP A 137 -26.07 7.28 -0.18
CA ASP A 137 -25.16 6.66 0.78
C ASP A 137 -23.80 7.33 0.66
N LYS A 138 -23.13 7.55 1.79
CA LYS A 138 -21.89 8.31 1.83
C LYS A 138 -20.94 7.85 2.93
N ILE A 139 -19.65 7.96 2.65
CA ILE A 139 -18.57 7.64 3.57
C ILE A 139 -17.49 8.72 3.50
N CYS A 140 -16.73 8.86 4.59
CA CYS A 140 -15.51 9.67 4.61
C CYS A 140 -14.30 8.79 4.98
N THR A 141 -13.20 8.98 4.27
CA THR A 141 -11.93 8.32 4.55
C THR A 141 -11.02 9.21 5.36
N VAL A 142 -10.12 8.59 6.09
CA VAL A 142 -9.04 9.25 6.84
C VAL A 142 -7.70 8.75 6.33
N LYS A 143 -6.61 9.45 6.66
CA LYS A 143 -5.25 8.97 6.43
C LYS A 143 -4.85 8.08 7.59
N GLN A 144 -4.75 6.78 7.36
CA GLN A 144 -4.20 5.86 8.34
C GLN A 144 -2.70 5.69 8.08
N MET A 145 -1.90 6.04 9.08
CA MET A 145 -0.44 5.97 9.06
C MET A 145 0.04 4.80 9.92
N GLN A 146 1.27 4.36 9.67
CA GLN A 146 1.98 3.42 10.54
C GLN A 146 3.13 4.15 11.23
N PRO A 147 3.54 3.73 12.44
CA PRO A 147 4.75 4.21 13.07
C PRO A 147 5.93 4.11 12.10
N ASP A 148 6.76 5.16 12.07
CA ASP A 148 8.00 5.23 11.29
C ASP A 148 7.83 5.10 9.77
N ARG A 149 6.62 5.27 9.24
CA ARG A 149 6.37 5.30 7.79
C ARG A 149 5.72 6.63 7.37
N PRO A 150 6.29 7.36 6.39
CA PRO A 150 5.71 8.60 5.89
C PRO A 150 4.50 8.37 4.97
N THR A 151 4.18 7.11 4.66
CA THR A 151 3.08 6.72 3.78
C THR A 151 1.80 6.47 4.58
N TYR A 152 0.65 6.70 3.96
CA TYR A 152 -0.66 6.41 4.54
C TYR A 152 -1.54 5.61 3.58
N VAL A 153 -2.50 4.89 4.13
CA VAL A 153 -3.64 4.31 3.40
C VAL A 153 -4.91 5.10 3.72
N ARG A 154 -5.97 4.93 2.92
CA ARG A 154 -7.24 5.67 3.06
C ARG A 154 -8.43 4.78 3.39
N PRO A 155 -8.51 4.20 4.60
CA PRO A 155 -9.64 3.38 4.99
C PRO A 155 -10.92 4.22 5.12
N GLU A 156 -12.06 3.62 4.79
CA GLU A 156 -13.38 4.17 5.06
C GLU A 156 -13.68 4.05 6.57
N ARG A 157 -13.60 5.18 7.29
CA ARG A 157 -13.70 5.21 8.76
C ARG A 157 -14.98 5.90 9.24
N PHE A 158 -15.45 6.95 8.56
CA PHE A 158 -16.77 7.51 8.84
C PHE A 158 -17.78 6.99 7.82
N VAL A 159 -18.87 6.40 8.28
CA VAL A 159 -19.89 5.78 7.45
C VAL A 159 -21.26 6.25 7.91
N LYS A 160 -22.05 6.84 7.02
CA LYS A 160 -23.47 7.08 7.33
C LYS A 160 -24.21 5.75 7.26
N LYS A 161 -24.64 5.21 8.40
CA LYS A 161 -25.45 3.99 8.47
C LYS A 161 -26.80 4.28 7.82
N THR A 162 -27.16 3.49 6.81
CA THR A 162 -28.50 3.49 6.20
C THR A 162 -28.98 2.04 6.03
N GLU A 163 -30.22 1.85 5.58
CA GLU A 163 -30.74 0.52 5.22
C GLU A 163 -30.14 -0.03 3.92
N THR A 164 -29.60 0.88 3.10
CA THR A 164 -29.08 0.57 1.77
C THR A 164 -27.57 0.36 1.75
N LEU A 165 -26.83 0.87 2.73
CA LEU A 165 -25.39 0.68 2.85
C LEU A 165 -25.06 -0.66 3.54
N TYR A 166 -24.14 -1.42 2.94
CA TYR A 166 -23.68 -2.70 3.47
C TYR A 166 -22.24 -2.98 3.03
N TYR A 167 -21.50 -3.78 3.80
CA TYR A 167 -20.15 -4.21 3.48
C TYR A 167 -20.14 -5.50 2.65
N VAL A 168 -19.15 -5.62 1.75
CA VAL A 168 -18.87 -6.81 0.94
C VAL A 168 -17.38 -7.13 0.97
N GLY A 169 -17.04 -8.42 0.97
CA GLY A 169 -15.67 -8.94 0.92
C GLY A 169 -15.28 -9.69 2.19
N TYR A 170 -14.88 -10.94 2.06
CA TYR A 170 -14.35 -11.75 3.15
C TYR A 170 -13.11 -11.13 3.77
N VAL A 171 -12.28 -10.44 2.98
CA VAL A 171 -11.13 -9.64 3.38
C VAL A 171 -11.03 -8.43 2.45
N HIS A 172 -10.36 -7.36 2.87
CA HIS A 172 -10.35 -6.08 2.15
C HIS A 172 -11.77 -5.60 1.88
N GLU A 173 -12.63 -5.72 2.89
CA GLU A 173 -14.04 -5.39 2.82
C GLU A 173 -14.25 -3.93 2.40
N GLU A 174 -15.33 -3.66 1.67
CA GLU A 174 -15.70 -2.30 1.27
C GLU A 174 -17.20 -2.05 1.49
N PRO A 175 -17.59 -0.80 1.82
CA PRO A 175 -18.99 -0.42 1.80
C PRO A 175 -19.50 -0.32 0.36
N ARG A 176 -20.73 -0.77 0.15
CA ARG A 176 -21.51 -0.67 -1.09
C ARG A 176 -22.91 -0.19 -0.77
N THR A 177 -23.60 0.27 -1.81
CA THR A 177 -24.97 0.77 -1.71
C THR A 177 -25.92 -0.10 -2.54
N LYS A 178 -27.14 -0.28 -2.05
CA LYS A 178 -28.29 -0.82 -2.81
C LYS A 178 -29.03 0.24 -3.62
N ARG A 179 -28.66 1.52 -3.47
CA ARG A 179 -29.24 2.63 -4.22
C ARG A 179 -28.80 2.58 -5.68
N THR A 180 -29.56 3.27 -6.54
CA THR A 180 -29.22 3.46 -7.95
C THR A 180 -28.05 4.42 -8.13
N GLU A 181 -27.94 5.41 -7.25
CA GLU A 181 -26.84 6.36 -7.20
C GLU A 181 -25.57 5.69 -6.68
N LYS A 182 -24.41 6.18 -7.13
CA LYS A 182 -23.12 5.69 -6.65
C LYS A 182 -22.91 6.11 -5.19
N LEU A 183 -22.19 5.26 -4.46
CA LEU A 183 -21.72 5.59 -3.11
C LEU A 183 -20.79 6.81 -3.17
N VAL A 184 -21.13 7.86 -2.44
CA VAL A 184 -20.28 9.06 -2.32
C VAL A 184 -19.11 8.76 -1.38
N LYS A 185 -17.89 8.96 -1.86
CA LYS A 185 -16.66 8.79 -1.07
C LYS A 185 -15.94 10.12 -0.91
N ILE A 186 -15.79 10.59 0.33
CA ILE A 186 -15.11 11.84 0.65
C ILE A 186 -13.77 11.56 1.32
N ASP A 187 -12.67 11.95 0.69
CA ASP A 187 -11.33 11.82 1.26
C ASP A 187 -11.01 13.02 2.14
N THR A 188 -10.76 12.80 3.43
CA THR A 188 -10.38 13.86 4.39
C THR A 188 -8.87 13.88 4.67
N ASP A 189 -8.40 14.92 5.37
CA ASP A 189 -7.06 15.00 5.95
C ASP A 189 -7.01 14.66 7.45
N LEU A 190 -8.09 14.11 8.00
CA LEU A 190 -8.06 13.49 9.33
C LEU A 190 -7.08 12.33 9.31
N GLU A 191 -6.39 12.11 10.42
CA GLU A 191 -5.25 11.20 10.54
C GLU A 191 -5.42 10.25 11.72
N LEU A 192 -5.32 8.95 11.44
CA LEU A 192 -5.21 7.87 12.42
C LEU A 192 -3.80 7.29 12.36
N MET A 193 -3.25 6.93 13.51
CA MET A 193 -2.08 6.09 13.65
C MET A 193 -2.52 4.67 13.98
N ASN A 194 -2.09 3.69 13.18
CA ASN A 194 -2.30 2.27 13.46
C ASN A 194 -1.06 1.70 14.16
N ASN A 195 -1.17 1.44 15.46
CA ASN A 195 -0.13 0.85 16.29
C ASN A 195 -0.09 -0.69 16.18
N GLY A 196 -0.99 -1.29 15.39
CA GLY A 196 -1.30 -2.71 15.18
C GLY A 196 -0.18 -3.66 14.75
N LEU A 197 1.03 -3.18 14.53
CA LEU A 197 1.94 -3.84 13.60
C LEU A 197 3.38 -3.88 14.11
N THR A 198 3.66 -4.70 15.12
CA THR A 198 5.04 -5.18 15.27
C THR A 198 5.29 -6.27 14.21
N LYS A 199 6.46 -6.28 13.56
CA LYS A 199 6.85 -7.33 12.58
C LYS A 199 6.71 -8.75 13.16
N GLY A 200 6.80 -8.91 14.48
CA GLY A 200 6.61 -10.18 15.18
C GLY A 200 5.17 -10.69 15.25
N GLU A 201 4.15 -9.84 15.07
CA GLU A 201 2.74 -10.25 15.04
C GLU A 201 2.32 -10.79 13.66
N TYR A 202 2.97 -10.32 12.58
CA TYR A 202 2.73 -10.82 11.22
C TYR A 202 3.11 -12.30 11.04
N ALA A 203 4.23 -12.72 11.62
CA ALA A 203 4.76 -14.07 11.46
C ALA A 203 3.99 -15.13 12.28
N LYS A 204 3.35 -14.73 13.38
CA LYS A 204 2.76 -15.67 14.36
C LYS A 204 1.45 -16.34 13.90
N PHE A 205 0.77 -15.84 12.87
CA PHE A 205 -0.60 -16.26 12.55
C PHE A 205 -0.86 -16.71 11.10
N ASN A 206 0.18 -16.96 10.29
CA ASN A 206 0.01 -17.26 8.85
C ASN A 206 -0.94 -16.28 8.14
N LYS A 207 -0.94 -15.01 8.58
CA LYS A 207 -1.92 -13.99 8.19
C LYS A 207 -1.99 -13.84 6.67
N GLN A 208 -0.83 -13.90 6.00
CA GLN A 208 -0.73 -13.81 4.54
C GLN A 208 -1.52 -14.93 3.85
N GLN A 209 -1.26 -16.19 4.21
CA GLN A 209 -1.96 -17.34 3.61
C GLN A 209 -3.46 -17.27 3.86
N ARG A 210 -3.86 -16.93 5.09
CA ARG A 210 -5.27 -16.74 5.45
C ARG A 210 -5.93 -15.66 4.60
N TYR A 211 -5.31 -14.50 4.47
CA TYR A 211 -5.85 -13.38 3.70
C TYR A 211 -5.96 -13.74 2.21
N ALA A 212 -4.96 -14.41 1.63
CA ALA A 212 -5.03 -14.90 0.26
C ALA A 212 -6.18 -15.90 0.05
N MET A 213 -6.43 -16.82 0.99
CA MET A 213 -7.56 -17.75 0.92
C MET A 213 -8.91 -17.02 0.98
N LEU A 214 -9.04 -15.97 1.80
CA LEU A 214 -10.25 -15.15 1.83
C LEU A 214 -10.41 -14.32 0.55
N LEU A 215 -9.30 -13.81 -0.01
CA LEU A 215 -9.33 -13.09 -1.28
C LEU A 215 -9.76 -14.01 -2.44
N LYS A 216 -9.34 -15.28 -2.45
CA LYS A 216 -9.86 -16.29 -3.40
C LYS A 216 -11.38 -16.43 -3.31
N LYS A 217 -11.95 -16.42 -2.10
CA LYS A 217 -13.41 -16.46 -1.93
C LYS A 217 -14.08 -15.22 -2.53
N ASN A 218 -13.49 -14.03 -2.36
CA ASN A 218 -13.98 -12.81 -3.02
C ASN A 218 -13.98 -12.96 -4.55
N ILE A 219 -12.86 -13.43 -5.12
CA ILE A 219 -12.72 -13.66 -6.56
C ILE A 219 -13.72 -14.70 -7.06
N ALA A 220 -13.96 -15.77 -6.31
CA ALA A 220 -14.94 -16.78 -6.69
C ALA A 220 -16.38 -16.24 -6.70
N LEU A 221 -16.72 -15.33 -5.77
CA LEU A 221 -18.04 -14.69 -5.73
C LEU A 221 -18.22 -13.62 -6.80
N GLU A 222 -17.17 -12.86 -7.11
CA GLU A 222 -17.19 -11.78 -8.09
C GLU A 222 -16.02 -11.92 -9.08
N PRO A 223 -16.09 -12.90 -10.00
CA PRO A 223 -14.96 -13.27 -10.85
C PRO A 223 -14.52 -12.19 -11.82
N ASP A 224 -15.40 -11.25 -12.17
CA ASP A 224 -15.12 -10.15 -13.09
C ASP A 224 -14.94 -8.79 -12.38
N ASN A 225 -14.80 -8.78 -11.04
CA ASN A 225 -14.53 -7.55 -10.30
C ASN A 225 -13.02 -7.24 -10.24
N PRO A 226 -12.54 -6.19 -10.92
CA PRO A 226 -11.10 -5.91 -11.04
C PRO A 226 -10.42 -5.52 -9.72
N ARG A 227 -11.20 -5.09 -8.73
CA ARG A 227 -10.70 -4.77 -7.40
C ARG A 227 -10.00 -5.98 -6.79
N TRP A 228 -10.62 -7.15 -6.84
CA TRP A 228 -10.08 -8.34 -6.19
C TRP A 228 -8.78 -8.80 -6.83
N THR A 229 -8.68 -8.69 -8.16
CA THR A 229 -7.45 -8.99 -8.90
C THR A 229 -6.32 -8.03 -8.53
N SER A 230 -6.61 -6.72 -8.44
CA SER A 230 -5.60 -5.71 -8.08
C SER A 230 -4.99 -5.90 -6.67
N LEU A 231 -5.71 -6.61 -5.79
CA LEU A 231 -5.31 -6.89 -4.41
C LEU A 231 -4.43 -8.13 -4.28
N ILE A 232 -4.28 -8.94 -5.34
CA ILE A 232 -3.32 -10.05 -5.35
C ILE A 232 -1.92 -9.46 -5.29
N SER A 233 -1.14 -9.88 -4.29
CA SER A 233 0.21 -9.37 -4.07
C SER A 233 1.26 -10.29 -4.70
N PRO A 234 2.46 -9.78 -5.04
CA PRO A 234 3.53 -10.63 -5.58
C PRO A 234 3.93 -11.78 -4.66
N ILE A 235 3.86 -11.58 -3.33
CA ILE A 235 4.13 -12.64 -2.37
C ILE A 235 3.07 -13.75 -2.44
N ASP A 236 1.82 -13.46 -2.80
CA ASP A 236 0.80 -14.49 -2.98
C ASP A 236 1.11 -15.37 -4.21
N ILE A 237 1.70 -14.79 -5.26
CA ILE A 237 2.18 -15.54 -6.44
C ILE A 237 3.40 -16.38 -6.06
N GLN A 238 4.38 -15.78 -5.38
CA GLN A 238 5.62 -16.45 -4.97
C GLN A 238 5.36 -17.64 -4.04
N LEU A 239 4.37 -17.53 -3.15
CA LEU A 239 3.94 -18.61 -2.26
C LEU A 239 3.07 -19.68 -2.95
N GLY A 240 2.82 -19.56 -4.26
CA GLY A 240 1.97 -20.48 -5.02
C GLY A 240 0.49 -20.42 -4.61
N LEU A 241 0.08 -19.34 -3.94
CA LEU A 241 -1.32 -19.15 -3.54
C LEU A 241 -2.16 -18.81 -4.77
N PHE A 242 -1.60 -18.16 -5.78
CA PHE A 242 -2.23 -18.05 -7.10
C PHE A 242 -1.28 -18.53 -8.18
N GLU A 243 -1.82 -19.22 -9.19
CA GLU A 243 -1.03 -19.64 -10.35
C GLU A 243 -0.69 -18.42 -11.20
N HIS A 244 0.61 -18.19 -11.43
CA HIS A 244 1.13 -17.02 -12.14
C HIS A 244 0.46 -16.82 -13.51
N ASP A 245 0.41 -17.85 -14.35
CA ASP A 245 -0.10 -17.73 -15.72
C ASP A 245 -1.59 -17.37 -15.75
N LYS A 246 -2.39 -17.98 -14.87
CA LYS A 246 -3.81 -17.65 -14.71
C LYS A 246 -4.01 -16.22 -14.20
N TYR A 247 -3.14 -15.75 -13.31
CA TYR A 247 -3.18 -14.38 -12.82
C TYR A 247 -2.85 -13.37 -13.92
N VAL A 248 -1.80 -13.62 -14.71
CA VAL A 248 -1.43 -12.79 -15.86
C VAL A 248 -2.53 -12.75 -16.91
N GLU A 249 -3.14 -13.89 -17.24
CA GLU A 249 -4.29 -13.95 -18.15
C GLU A 249 -5.48 -13.13 -17.63
N LYS A 250 -5.78 -13.25 -16.33
CA LYS A 250 -6.83 -12.48 -15.66
C LYS A 250 -6.56 -10.98 -15.69
N LEU A 251 -5.33 -10.55 -15.40
CA LEU A 251 -4.91 -9.15 -15.53
C LEU A 251 -5.16 -8.63 -16.95
N LYS A 252 -4.72 -9.37 -17.98
CA LYS A 252 -4.97 -8.98 -19.39
C LYS A 252 -6.46 -8.89 -19.69
N LYS A 253 -7.26 -9.87 -19.26
CA LYS A 253 -8.73 -9.85 -19.44
C LYS A 253 -9.36 -8.61 -18.82
N GLU A 254 -8.88 -8.15 -17.67
CA GLU A 254 -9.45 -6.99 -16.96
C GLU A 254 -8.90 -5.65 -17.45
N ILE A 255 -7.67 -5.61 -17.95
CA ILE A 255 -7.04 -4.41 -18.50
C ILE A 255 -7.53 -4.14 -19.93
N LEU A 256 -7.73 -5.18 -20.75
CA LEU A 256 -7.91 -5.06 -22.20
C LEU A 256 -9.33 -5.38 -22.67
N LYS A 257 -9.77 -4.71 -23.75
CA LYS A 257 -10.99 -5.03 -24.51
C LYS A 257 -10.75 -6.25 -25.40
N ASP A 258 -9.64 -6.25 -26.14
CA ASP A 258 -9.09 -7.40 -26.85
C ASP A 258 -7.84 -7.90 -26.13
N ILE A 259 -7.93 -9.11 -25.57
CA ILE A 259 -6.89 -9.74 -24.74
C ILE A 259 -5.61 -10.08 -25.51
N HIS A 260 -5.70 -10.22 -26.84
CA HIS A 260 -4.56 -10.52 -27.69
C HIS A 260 -3.88 -9.25 -28.23
N GLY A 261 -4.55 -8.11 -28.07
CA GLY A 261 -4.03 -6.81 -28.47
C GLY A 261 -3.04 -6.21 -27.47
N ASP A 262 -2.44 -5.11 -27.90
CA ASP A 262 -1.46 -4.35 -27.12
C ASP A 262 -2.13 -3.37 -26.15
N ILE A 263 -1.43 -2.96 -25.07
CA ILE A 263 -1.91 -1.90 -24.17
C ILE A 263 -1.81 -0.55 -24.89
N THR A 264 -2.96 -0.04 -25.30
CA THR A 264 -3.12 1.24 -26.02
C THR A 264 -4.37 1.96 -25.54
N GLU A 265 -4.48 3.28 -25.77
CA GLU A 265 -5.66 4.06 -25.34
C GLU A 265 -6.99 3.48 -25.86
N ASN A 266 -6.99 2.89 -27.05
CA ASN A 266 -8.19 2.31 -27.66
C ASN A 266 -8.54 0.93 -27.10
N ASN A 267 -7.53 0.16 -26.65
CA ASN A 267 -7.70 -1.22 -26.20
C ASN A 267 -7.81 -1.36 -24.67
N VAL A 268 -7.47 -0.34 -23.87
CA VAL A 268 -7.65 -0.41 -22.41
C VAL A 268 -9.09 -0.19 -21.97
N LYS A 269 -9.55 -0.98 -21.00
CA LYS A 269 -10.79 -0.76 -20.25
C LYS A 269 -10.58 0.38 -19.26
N GLN A 270 -11.53 1.30 -19.18
CA GLN A 270 -11.49 2.37 -18.18
C GLN A 270 -12.15 1.90 -16.88
N GLY A 271 -11.61 2.32 -15.73
CA GLY A 271 -12.17 1.98 -14.42
C GLY A 271 -11.32 2.52 -13.27
N GLU A 272 -11.91 2.50 -12.06
CA GLU A 272 -11.26 2.97 -10.82
C GLU A 272 -9.97 2.21 -10.49
N TYR A 273 -9.86 0.95 -10.93
CA TYR A 273 -8.74 0.07 -10.61
C TYR A 273 -7.70 -0.08 -11.73
N LEU A 274 -7.83 0.67 -12.83
CA LEU A 274 -6.96 0.50 -14.00
C LEU A 274 -5.48 0.74 -13.68
N ASN A 275 -5.15 1.75 -12.88
CA ASN A 275 -3.76 2.02 -12.49
C ASN A 275 -3.17 0.82 -11.73
N TYR A 276 -3.89 0.31 -10.73
CA TYR A 276 -3.43 -0.82 -9.92
C TYR A 276 -3.26 -2.09 -10.76
N LEU A 277 -4.17 -2.37 -11.70
CA LEU A 277 -4.03 -3.51 -12.60
C LEU A 277 -2.80 -3.38 -13.51
N LEU A 278 -2.53 -2.18 -14.04
CA LEU A 278 -1.34 -1.92 -14.85
C LEU A 278 -0.06 -2.03 -14.02
N GLU A 279 -0.05 -1.54 -12.78
CA GLU A 279 1.07 -1.72 -11.84
C GLU A 279 1.36 -3.21 -11.65
N ARG A 280 0.33 -4.01 -11.32
CA ARG A 280 0.46 -5.46 -11.15
C ARG A 280 1.01 -6.13 -12.39
N TYR A 281 0.45 -5.82 -13.56
CA TYR A 281 0.91 -6.44 -14.80
C TYR A 281 2.35 -6.06 -15.15
N CYS A 282 2.75 -4.80 -14.94
CA CYS A 282 4.13 -4.37 -15.13
C CYS A 282 5.09 -5.08 -14.15
N ILE A 283 4.69 -5.26 -12.89
CA ILE A 283 5.47 -6.03 -11.90
C ILE A 283 5.69 -7.47 -12.37
N GLU A 284 4.63 -8.16 -12.83
CA GLU A 284 4.77 -9.53 -13.32
C GLU A 284 5.65 -9.62 -14.57
N LEU A 285 5.62 -8.62 -15.46
CA LEU A 285 6.53 -8.55 -16.60
C LEU A 285 8.00 -8.37 -16.17
N VAL A 286 8.27 -7.54 -15.16
CA VAL A 286 9.63 -7.40 -14.61
C VAL A 286 10.08 -8.70 -13.95
N HIS A 287 9.22 -9.36 -13.16
CA HIS A 287 9.54 -10.66 -12.54
C HIS A 287 9.77 -11.77 -13.56
N SER A 288 9.04 -11.74 -14.68
CA SER A 288 9.22 -12.68 -15.80
C SER A 288 10.35 -12.27 -16.76
N GLU A 289 11.19 -11.31 -16.38
CA GLU A 289 12.31 -10.79 -17.17
C GLU A 289 11.94 -10.23 -18.56
N ASN A 290 10.66 -9.91 -18.80
CA ASN A 290 10.18 -9.33 -20.05
C ASN A 290 10.34 -7.79 -20.04
N MET A 291 11.60 -7.34 -20.01
CA MET A 291 11.96 -5.93 -19.81
C MET A 291 11.49 -5.00 -20.94
N GLU A 292 11.46 -5.50 -22.18
CA GLU A 292 10.97 -4.72 -23.34
C GLU A 292 9.50 -4.36 -23.17
N LEU A 293 8.66 -5.36 -22.86
CA LEU A 293 7.24 -5.17 -22.70
C LEU A 293 6.92 -4.38 -21.42
N ALA A 294 7.64 -4.65 -20.34
CA ALA A 294 7.54 -3.89 -19.09
C ALA A 294 7.83 -2.41 -19.34
N SER A 295 8.96 -2.07 -19.97
CA SER A 295 9.35 -0.68 -20.28
C SER A 295 8.29 0.03 -21.13
N LYS A 296 7.79 -0.65 -22.17
CA LYS A 296 6.73 -0.13 -23.05
C LYS A 296 5.45 0.21 -22.26
N TYR A 297 5.00 -0.68 -21.39
CA TYR A 297 3.75 -0.50 -20.64
C TYR A 297 3.88 0.41 -19.43
N ILE A 298 5.05 0.48 -18.81
CA ILE A 298 5.38 1.50 -17.81
C ILE A 298 5.31 2.89 -18.45
N LYS A 299 5.88 3.07 -19.65
CA LYS A 299 5.82 4.35 -20.37
C LYS A 299 4.38 4.78 -20.68
N PHE A 300 3.54 3.85 -21.15
CA PHE A 300 2.10 4.11 -21.34
C PHE A 300 1.43 4.51 -20.03
N SER A 301 1.67 3.74 -18.96
CA SER A 301 1.00 3.93 -17.67
C SER A 301 1.40 5.24 -16.99
N LYS A 302 2.68 5.65 -17.06
CA LYS A 302 3.15 6.96 -16.57
C LYS A 302 2.45 8.13 -17.26
N LYS A 303 2.23 8.03 -18.59
CA LYS A 303 1.52 9.07 -19.33
C LYS A 303 0.06 9.19 -18.86
N LYS A 304 -0.57 8.05 -18.56
CA LYS A 304 -1.98 7.98 -18.13
C LYS A 304 -2.17 8.35 -16.66
N PHE A 305 -1.23 7.99 -15.79
CA PHE A 305 -1.25 8.18 -14.34
C PHE A 305 0.03 8.88 -13.87
N PRO A 306 0.22 10.17 -14.19
CA PRO A 306 1.51 10.87 -13.99
C PRO A 306 1.89 11.11 -12.53
N TYR A 307 0.96 10.94 -11.58
CA TYR A 307 1.20 11.12 -10.15
C TYR A 307 1.41 9.79 -9.40
N ASP A 308 1.37 8.66 -10.13
CA ASP A 308 1.60 7.34 -9.55
C ASP A 308 3.09 7.02 -9.55
N VAL A 309 3.68 7.03 -8.35
CA VAL A 309 5.12 6.85 -8.15
C VAL A 309 5.55 5.42 -8.42
N THR A 310 4.66 4.43 -8.34
CA THR A 310 5.00 3.02 -8.57
C THR A 310 5.61 2.81 -9.95
N PHE A 311 5.08 3.48 -10.99
CA PHE A 311 5.63 3.35 -12.33
C PHE A 311 7.03 3.95 -12.49
N ILE A 312 7.36 5.00 -11.73
CA ILE A 312 8.73 5.56 -11.71
C ILE A 312 9.67 4.58 -11.02
N VAL A 313 9.25 4.00 -9.89
CA VAL A 313 10.03 2.97 -9.19
C VAL A 313 10.33 1.80 -10.13
N LEU A 314 9.33 1.28 -10.84
CA LEU A 314 9.50 0.17 -11.78
C LEU A 314 10.43 0.52 -12.95
N GLU A 315 10.32 1.73 -13.51
CA GLU A 315 11.22 2.20 -14.57
C GLU A 315 12.68 2.24 -14.08
N MET A 316 12.91 2.75 -12.86
CA MET A 316 14.24 2.79 -12.26
C MET A 316 14.75 1.39 -11.94
N THR A 317 13.90 0.47 -11.48
CA THR A 317 14.27 -0.94 -11.30
C THR A 317 14.77 -1.55 -12.60
N ILE A 318 14.05 -1.38 -13.71
CA ILE A 318 14.50 -1.87 -15.03
C ILE A 318 15.82 -1.23 -15.44
N PHE A 319 15.99 0.08 -15.22
CA PHE A 319 17.23 0.78 -15.53
C PHE A 319 18.42 0.21 -14.75
N PHE A 320 18.29 0.06 -13.42
CA PHE A 320 19.36 -0.48 -12.58
C PHE A 320 19.69 -1.93 -12.94
N THR A 321 18.68 -2.78 -13.18
CA THR A 321 18.93 -4.16 -13.66
C THR A 321 19.65 -4.18 -15.00
N SER A 322 19.29 -3.28 -15.93
CA SER A 322 19.97 -3.18 -17.23
C SER A 322 21.41 -2.71 -17.09
N LEU A 323 21.67 -1.78 -16.18
CA LEU A 323 23.01 -1.30 -15.85
C LEU A 323 23.86 -2.43 -15.25
N GLU A 324 23.32 -3.16 -14.28
CA GLU A 324 23.97 -4.32 -13.66
C GLU A 324 24.36 -5.37 -14.71
N GLN A 325 23.42 -5.75 -15.58
CA GLN A 325 23.68 -6.72 -16.66
C GLN A 325 24.70 -6.21 -17.68
N ALA A 326 24.69 -4.92 -18.02
CA ALA A 326 25.70 -4.32 -18.88
C ALA A 326 27.09 -4.38 -18.22
N SER A 327 27.18 -3.99 -16.95
CA SER A 327 28.43 -4.02 -16.19
C SER A 327 29.00 -5.44 -16.06
N LEU A 328 28.16 -6.44 -15.81
CA LEU A 328 28.59 -7.84 -15.76
C LEU A 328 29.09 -8.35 -17.13
N ARG A 329 28.47 -7.92 -18.24
CA ARG A 329 28.93 -8.27 -19.60
C ARG A 329 30.29 -7.67 -19.91
N GLU A 330 30.50 -6.40 -19.60
CA GLU A 330 31.80 -5.76 -19.82
C GLU A 330 32.88 -6.36 -18.90
N LEU A 331 32.55 -6.67 -17.64
CA LEU A 331 33.46 -7.36 -16.73
C LEU A 331 33.87 -8.73 -17.29
N LYS A 332 32.93 -9.49 -17.86
CA LYS A 332 33.23 -10.76 -18.50
C LYS A 332 34.18 -10.60 -19.70
N LYS A 333 33.98 -9.59 -20.55
CA LYS A 333 34.91 -9.31 -21.66
C LYS A 333 36.32 -9.03 -21.18
N ILE A 334 36.45 -8.26 -20.09
CA ILE A 334 37.76 -7.98 -19.49
C ILE A 334 38.41 -9.27 -18.98
N ILE A 335 37.66 -10.10 -18.25
CA ILE A 335 38.14 -11.39 -17.75
C ILE A 335 38.57 -12.31 -18.91
N ASP A 336 37.78 -12.37 -19.98
CA ASP A 336 38.10 -13.16 -21.17
C ASP A 336 39.36 -12.63 -21.87
N PHE A 337 39.53 -11.31 -21.96
CA PHE A 337 40.75 -10.69 -22.48
C PHE A 337 41.98 -11.05 -21.63
N THR A 338 41.91 -10.88 -20.31
CA THR A 338 43.03 -11.18 -19.40
C THR A 338 43.40 -12.65 -19.39
N ASN A 339 42.43 -13.56 -19.51
CA ASN A 339 42.70 -15.00 -19.51
C ASN A 339 43.34 -15.50 -20.82
N ASN A 340 43.12 -14.80 -21.93
CA ASN A 340 43.57 -15.21 -23.26
C ASN A 340 44.74 -14.39 -23.81
N THR A 341 45.27 -13.46 -23.03
CA THR A 341 46.38 -12.59 -23.45
C THR A 341 47.59 -12.83 -22.55
N ASP A 342 48.76 -13.03 -23.15
CA ASP A 342 50.03 -13.02 -22.42
C ASP A 342 50.35 -11.58 -22.02
N PHE A 343 50.46 -11.32 -20.73
CA PHE A 343 50.73 -9.99 -20.19
C PHE A 343 52.07 -9.41 -20.66
N ASN A 344 53.05 -10.26 -21.02
CA ASN A 344 54.30 -9.79 -21.59
C ASN A 344 54.11 -9.15 -22.98
N ILE A 345 53.08 -9.57 -23.72
CA ILE A 345 52.72 -8.98 -25.02
C ILE A 345 52.03 -7.64 -24.83
N ILE A 346 51.19 -7.51 -23.80
CA ILE A 346 50.52 -6.23 -23.48
C ILE A 346 51.57 -5.18 -23.13
N ASP A 347 52.55 -5.52 -22.29
CA ASP A 347 53.64 -4.64 -21.88
C ASP A 347 54.52 -4.20 -23.07
N SER A 348 54.71 -5.08 -24.06
CA SER A 348 55.53 -4.75 -25.24
C SER A 348 54.79 -3.97 -26.33
N GLU A 349 53.46 -4.15 -26.46
CA GLU A 349 52.66 -3.61 -27.57
C GLU A 349 51.72 -2.46 -27.15
N SER A 350 51.56 -2.20 -25.85
CA SER A 350 50.69 -1.15 -25.32
C SER A 350 51.45 -0.14 -24.47
N GLU A 351 51.11 1.14 -24.63
CA GLU A 351 51.58 2.20 -23.71
C GLU A 351 50.76 2.24 -22.40
N GLY A 352 49.76 1.36 -22.24
CA GLY A 352 48.89 1.29 -21.05
C GLY A 352 49.32 0.22 -20.04
N SER A 353 49.00 0.43 -18.76
CA SER A 353 49.32 -0.52 -17.67
C SER A 353 48.17 -1.50 -17.37
N GLU A 354 48.50 -2.68 -16.87
CA GLU A 354 47.53 -3.65 -16.30
C GLU A 354 46.69 -3.01 -15.18
N ASP A 355 47.31 -2.10 -14.44
CA ASP A 355 46.68 -1.35 -13.36
C ASP A 355 45.56 -0.42 -13.87
N ALA A 356 45.68 0.14 -15.08
CA ALA A 356 44.61 0.91 -15.71
C ALA A 356 43.38 0.04 -16.02
N LEU A 357 43.59 -1.23 -16.42
CA LEU A 357 42.51 -2.20 -16.60
C LEU A 357 41.87 -2.57 -15.26
N SER A 358 42.68 -2.75 -14.22
CA SER A 358 42.22 -3.00 -12.85
C SER A 358 41.36 -1.85 -12.31
N ALA A 359 41.67 -0.60 -12.64
CA ALA A 359 40.83 0.55 -12.30
C ALA A 359 39.44 0.47 -12.96
N VAL A 360 39.34 0.05 -14.22
CA VAL A 360 38.05 -0.17 -14.90
C VAL A 360 37.27 -1.32 -14.25
N VAL A 361 37.94 -2.42 -13.91
CA VAL A 361 37.33 -3.56 -13.20
C VAL A 361 36.74 -3.11 -11.86
N ILE A 362 37.45 -2.29 -11.10
CA ILE A 362 36.98 -1.74 -9.82
C ILE A 362 35.69 -0.94 -10.02
N LYS A 363 35.63 -0.04 -11.01
CA LYS A 363 34.42 0.76 -11.29
C LYS A 363 33.23 -0.13 -11.65
N LEU A 364 33.43 -1.16 -12.46
CA LEU A 364 32.39 -2.12 -12.81
C LEU A 364 31.92 -2.92 -11.58
N LEU A 365 32.85 -3.38 -10.73
CA LEU A 365 32.53 -4.09 -9.49
C LEU A 365 31.75 -3.24 -8.50
N LEU A 366 32.06 -1.95 -8.40
CA LEU A 366 31.30 -1.01 -7.57
C LEU A 366 29.88 -0.80 -8.09
N LEU A 367 29.69 -0.73 -9.41
CA LEU A 367 28.37 -0.62 -10.03
C LEU A 367 27.47 -1.85 -9.81
N VAL A 368 28.06 -3.03 -9.61
CA VAL A 368 27.35 -4.29 -9.29
C VAL A 368 27.40 -4.64 -7.80
N GLU A 369 27.70 -3.67 -6.95
CA GLU A 369 27.74 -3.77 -5.48
C GLU A 369 28.69 -4.86 -4.94
N LYS A 370 29.75 -5.21 -5.68
CA LYS A 370 30.79 -6.17 -5.26
C LYS A 370 31.94 -5.46 -4.55
N PHE A 371 31.63 -4.77 -3.46
CA PHE A 371 32.57 -3.90 -2.73
C PHE A 371 33.84 -4.62 -2.25
N ASP A 372 33.72 -5.83 -1.68
CA ASP A 372 34.89 -6.56 -1.17
C ASP A 372 35.85 -6.97 -2.28
N GLN A 373 35.31 -7.36 -3.44
CA GLN A 373 36.12 -7.70 -4.62
C GLN A 373 36.80 -6.45 -5.18
N ALA A 374 36.07 -5.32 -5.26
CA ALA A 374 36.63 -4.05 -5.69
C ALA A 374 37.81 -3.62 -4.79
N LYS A 375 37.67 -3.76 -3.46
CA LYS A 375 38.74 -3.47 -2.50
C LYS A 375 39.94 -4.41 -2.64
N ALA A 376 39.70 -5.68 -2.93
CA ALA A 376 40.78 -6.65 -3.14
C ALA A 376 41.62 -6.28 -4.37
N VAL A 377 40.98 -5.94 -5.49
CA VAL A 377 41.66 -5.49 -6.71
C VAL A 377 42.37 -4.14 -6.49
N TYR A 378 41.77 -3.20 -5.74
CA TYR A 378 42.42 -1.92 -5.44
C TYR A 378 43.78 -2.07 -4.73
N LYS A 379 43.92 -3.08 -3.87
CA LYS A 379 45.18 -3.36 -3.15
C LYS A 379 46.30 -3.88 -4.05
N THR A 380 45.97 -4.43 -5.22
CA THR A 380 46.98 -4.93 -6.17
C THR A 380 47.53 -3.83 -7.07
N ILE A 381 46.85 -2.67 -7.15
CA ILE A 381 47.27 -1.55 -7.99
C ILE A 381 48.53 -0.90 -7.43
N SER A 382 49.57 -0.84 -8.26
CA SER A 382 50.87 -0.24 -7.96
C SER A 382 51.06 1.11 -8.68
N ASP A 383 50.48 1.27 -9.86
CA ASP A 383 50.55 2.46 -10.71
C ASP A 383 49.79 3.67 -10.09
N PRO A 384 50.50 4.77 -9.79
CA PRO A 384 49.87 5.99 -9.27
C PRO A 384 48.82 6.59 -10.22
N ILE A 385 49.02 6.51 -11.54
CA ILE A 385 48.11 7.09 -12.54
C ILE A 385 46.79 6.29 -12.54
N ALA A 386 46.86 4.97 -12.43
CA ALA A 386 45.67 4.12 -12.29
C ALA A 386 44.90 4.40 -10.99
N LYS A 387 45.61 4.72 -9.89
CA LYS A 387 44.96 5.15 -8.64
C LYS A 387 44.27 6.50 -8.77
N GLU A 388 44.82 7.43 -9.56
CA GLU A 388 44.17 8.72 -9.82
C GLU A 388 42.82 8.56 -10.52
N LEU A 389 42.66 7.54 -11.37
CA LEU A 389 41.38 7.21 -12.01
C LEU A 389 40.29 6.80 -11.00
N LEU A 390 40.67 6.45 -9.77
CA LEU A 390 39.79 5.98 -8.69
C LEU A 390 39.65 6.99 -7.54
N ASN A 391 40.09 8.23 -7.74
CA ASN A 391 40.10 9.25 -6.69
C ASN A 391 38.69 9.54 -6.13
N ASP A 392 37.66 9.51 -6.97
CA ASP A 392 36.27 9.74 -6.57
C ASP A 392 35.73 8.58 -5.71
N GLU A 393 36.22 7.37 -5.94
CA GLU A 393 35.81 6.14 -5.27
C GLU A 393 36.67 5.80 -4.03
N LYS A 394 37.76 6.53 -3.81
CA LYS A 394 38.78 6.28 -2.78
C LYS A 394 38.21 6.06 -1.38
N LYS A 395 37.22 6.88 -0.99
CA LYS A 395 36.57 6.78 0.33
C LYS A 395 35.92 5.42 0.57
N ILE A 396 35.35 4.83 -0.48
CA ILE A 396 34.69 3.51 -0.42
C ILE A 396 35.75 2.40 -0.45
N LEU A 397 36.82 2.58 -1.21
CA LEU A 397 37.88 1.58 -1.38
C LEU A 397 38.82 1.47 -0.16
N GLU A 398 38.96 2.54 0.62
CA GLU A 398 39.85 2.61 1.79
C GLU A 398 39.13 2.46 3.15
N SER A 399 37.80 2.57 3.18
CA SER A 399 36.97 2.20 4.35
C SER A 399 36.92 0.69 4.53
#